data_AF-A0A9D1D010-F1
#
_entry.id   AF-A0A9D1D010-F1
#
_cell.length_a   1.000
_cell.length_b   1.000
_cell.length_c   1.000
_cell.angle_alpha   90.00
_cell.angle_beta   90.00
_cell.angle_gamma   90.00
#
_symmetry.space_group_name_H-M   'P 1'
#
loop_
_entity.id
_entity.type
_entity.pdbx_description
1 polymer ?
#
loop_
_entity_poly.entity_id
_entity_poly.type
_entity_poly.pdbx_seq_one_letter_code
_entity_poly.pdbx_strand_id
1 'polypeptide(L)'
;MFNNELWRIISKEADGTYKILRNEVLPETRAFDSQGTRTTGYCSQGSATTYGCNVWSSTTNMVGSPVEFANGNYSGSVDIDSEMLTYLNDEYYKSITANKDKIVNHDFSIGSVTYNNNDLQGQITGENSYKWNGSIGLISASDYLMANSDMETCGTHSTNNSAYTTCRNTNWMYISGTTWWTLSPYTGYSYLVWNANLGGYLSYDGARYSRGVRPALYLTSSLTLSGSGTENDPFIIG
;
A
#
# COMPACT_ATOMS: atom_id res chain seq x y z
N MET A 1 -2.57 20.46 -0.16
CA MET A 1 -1.17 20.63 0.24
C MET A 1 -0.96 20.06 1.63
N PHE A 2 -0.11 19.04 1.71
CA PHE A 2 0.39 18.45 2.94
C PHE A 2 1.91 18.36 2.81
N ASN A 3 2.66 18.68 3.87
CA ASN A 3 4.13 18.76 3.81
C ASN A 3 4.68 19.64 2.67
N ASN A 4 3.97 20.71 2.29
CA ASN A 4 4.31 21.55 1.11
C ASN A 4 4.33 20.79 -0.23
N GLU A 5 3.70 19.62 -0.29
CA GLU A 5 3.57 18.79 -1.48
C GLU A 5 2.09 18.57 -1.84
N LEU A 6 1.84 18.17 -3.09
CA LEU A 6 0.52 17.73 -3.51
C LEU A 6 0.25 16.31 -3.00
N TRP A 7 -0.89 16.16 -2.31
CA TRP A 7 -1.43 14.91 -1.81
C TRP A 7 -2.91 14.83 -2.18
N ARG A 8 -3.41 13.63 -2.43
CA ARG A 8 -4.81 13.37 -2.81
C ARG A 8 -5.50 12.60 -1.70
N ILE A 9 -6.76 12.94 -1.43
CA ILE A 9 -7.61 12.18 -0.51
C ILE A 9 -8.06 10.91 -1.22
N ILE A 10 -7.83 9.76 -0.58
CA ILE A 10 -8.30 8.45 -1.03
C ILE A 10 -9.71 8.22 -0.51
N SER A 11 -9.90 8.45 0.79
CA SER A 11 -11.12 8.14 1.52
C SER A 11 -11.26 9.01 2.76
N LYS A 12 -12.50 9.18 3.20
CA LYS A 12 -12.85 9.61 4.55
C LYS A 12 -13.37 8.38 5.29
N GLU A 13 -12.68 7.99 6.35
CA GLU A 13 -12.99 6.80 7.12
C GLU A 13 -14.21 7.01 8.03
N ALA A 14 -14.77 5.91 8.55
CA ALA A 14 -15.95 5.94 9.40
C ALA A 14 -15.74 6.71 10.71
N ASP A 15 -14.51 6.75 11.22
CA ASP A 15 -14.12 7.54 12.40
C ASP A 15 -13.86 9.03 12.07
N GLY A 16 -14.03 9.41 10.79
CA GLY A 16 -13.86 10.75 10.28
C GLY A 16 -12.43 11.09 9.86
N THR A 17 -11.45 10.21 10.07
CA THR A 17 -10.07 10.42 9.59
C THR A 17 -10.01 10.42 8.06
N TYR A 18 -8.93 10.97 7.50
CA TYR A 18 -8.74 11.07 6.06
C TYR A 18 -7.51 10.29 5.64
N LYS A 19 -7.70 9.25 4.81
CA LYS A 19 -6.58 8.57 4.17
C LYS A 19 -6.13 9.38 2.97
N ILE A 20 -4.84 9.71 2.91
CA ILE A 20 -4.26 10.48 1.82
C ILE A 20 -3.06 9.76 1.20
N LEU A 21 -2.81 10.04 -0.07
CA LEU A 21 -1.72 9.49 -0.87
C LEU A 21 -0.90 10.62 -1.47
N ARG A 22 0.43 10.52 -1.39
CA ARG A 22 1.33 11.47 -2.05
C ARG A 22 1.06 11.47 -3.56
N ASN A 23 1.00 12.62 -4.22
CA ASN A 23 0.65 12.67 -5.65
C ASN A 23 1.66 11.89 -6.52
N GLU A 24 2.94 12.11 -6.27
CA GLU A 24 4.04 11.47 -6.99
C GLU A 24 4.71 10.37 -6.17
N VAL A 25 5.44 9.49 -6.85
CA VAL A 25 6.42 8.60 -6.20
C VAL A 25 7.58 9.41 -5.62
N LEU A 26 8.21 8.89 -4.56
CA LEU A 26 9.46 9.44 -4.03
C LEU A 26 10.56 9.41 -5.10
N PRO A 27 11.53 10.35 -5.07
CA PRO A 27 12.60 10.41 -6.06
C PRO A 27 13.45 9.14 -6.16
N GLU A 28 13.61 8.43 -5.04
CA GLU A 28 14.37 7.19 -4.97
C GLU A 28 13.45 5.96 -4.98
N THR A 29 13.86 4.96 -5.76
CA THR A 29 13.23 3.64 -5.73
C THR A 29 13.81 2.81 -4.58
N ARG A 30 13.00 1.92 -4.00
CA ARG A 30 13.42 1.07 -2.88
C ARG A 30 12.87 -0.34 -3.01
N ALA A 31 13.62 -1.31 -2.49
CA ALA A 31 13.10 -2.65 -2.27
C ALA A 31 12.00 -2.59 -1.21
N PHE A 32 10.99 -3.45 -1.35
CA PHE A 32 10.02 -3.65 -0.27
C PHE A 32 10.72 -4.32 0.92
N ASP A 33 11.56 -5.31 0.61
CA ASP A 33 12.42 -6.01 1.55
C ASP A 33 13.57 -6.69 0.81
N SER A 34 14.80 -6.38 1.18
CA SER A 34 16.01 -6.84 0.49
C SER A 34 16.24 -8.32 0.68
N GLN A 35 17.05 -8.89 -0.22
CA GLN A 35 17.42 -10.29 -0.12
C GLN A 35 18.22 -10.55 1.17
N GLY A 36 17.81 -11.57 1.92
CA GLY A 36 18.55 -12.07 3.09
C GLY A 36 18.37 -11.27 4.38
N THR A 37 17.53 -10.24 4.40
CA THR A 37 17.23 -9.44 5.60
C THR A 37 16.37 -10.21 6.61
N ARG A 38 15.32 -10.88 6.11
CA ARG A 38 14.39 -11.71 6.89
C ARG A 38 14.43 -13.14 6.39
N THR A 39 14.94 -14.05 7.22
CA THR A 39 15.28 -15.43 6.81
C THR A 39 14.74 -16.52 7.73
N THR A 40 13.87 -16.16 8.68
CA THR A 40 13.26 -17.03 9.68
C THR A 40 11.74 -17.05 9.54
N GLY A 41 11.09 -18.02 10.20
CA GLY A 41 9.63 -18.13 10.24
C GLY A 41 8.98 -18.15 8.86
N TYR A 42 7.94 -17.33 8.65
CA TYR A 42 7.29 -17.15 7.35
C TYR A 42 8.29 -16.73 6.25
N CYS A 43 9.23 -15.84 6.56
CA CYS A 43 10.21 -15.30 5.60
C CYS A 43 11.34 -16.27 5.24
N SER A 44 11.35 -17.48 5.81
CA SER A 44 12.25 -18.57 5.39
C SER A 44 11.67 -19.45 4.28
N GLN A 45 10.37 -19.32 4.00
CA GLN A 45 9.63 -20.27 3.17
C GLN A 45 9.59 -19.84 1.69
N GLY A 46 9.37 -20.81 0.80
CA GLY A 46 9.39 -20.58 -0.65
C GLY A 46 10.75 -20.04 -1.08
N SER A 47 10.75 -18.91 -1.79
CA SER A 47 11.99 -18.25 -2.25
C SER A 47 12.22 -16.89 -1.57
N ALA A 48 11.62 -16.65 -0.39
CA ALA A 48 11.74 -15.38 0.34
C ALA A 48 13.19 -15.03 0.72
N THR A 49 14.01 -16.02 1.07
CA THR A 49 15.45 -15.81 1.34
C THR A 49 16.24 -15.34 0.11
N THR A 50 15.72 -15.57 -1.10
CA THR A 50 16.36 -15.19 -2.38
C THR A 50 15.76 -13.93 -2.98
N TYR A 51 14.45 -13.71 -2.85
CA TYR A 51 13.72 -12.63 -3.51
C TYR A 51 13.14 -11.58 -2.55
N GLY A 52 13.48 -11.64 -1.26
CA GLY A 52 12.92 -10.80 -0.21
C GLY A 52 11.58 -11.33 0.31
N CYS A 53 11.13 -10.87 1.47
CA CYS A 53 9.88 -11.32 2.09
C CYS A 53 8.75 -10.30 1.84
N ASN A 54 7.55 -10.79 1.53
CA ASN A 54 6.42 -9.93 1.12
C ASN A 54 5.56 -9.39 2.28
N VAL A 55 5.81 -9.81 3.51
CA VAL A 55 5.01 -9.41 4.67
C VAL A 55 5.42 -8.02 5.18
N TRP A 56 4.43 -7.19 5.55
CA TRP A 56 4.66 -5.79 5.93
C TRP A 56 5.39 -5.63 7.27
N SER A 57 4.90 -6.28 8.32
CA SER A 57 5.38 -6.12 9.70
C SER A 57 5.68 -7.46 10.36
N SER A 58 6.41 -7.42 11.47
CA SER A 58 6.50 -8.52 12.44
C SER A 58 5.12 -8.90 12.96
N THR A 59 4.92 -10.16 13.34
CA THR A 59 3.65 -10.63 13.88
C THR A 59 3.33 -9.99 15.23
N THR A 60 4.35 -9.62 16.02
CA THR A 60 4.18 -8.88 17.27
C THR A 60 3.61 -7.47 17.06
N ASN A 61 3.97 -6.81 15.95
CA ASN A 61 3.54 -5.45 15.63
C ASN A 61 2.22 -5.41 14.83
N MET A 62 1.69 -6.56 14.41
CA MET A 62 0.35 -6.61 13.83
C MET A 62 -0.72 -6.39 14.90
N VAL A 63 -1.88 -5.86 14.49
CA VAL A 63 -3.04 -5.69 15.37
C VAL A 63 -3.46 -7.06 15.92
N GLY A 64 -3.57 -7.16 17.24
CA GLY A 64 -3.89 -8.41 17.93
C GLY A 64 -2.71 -9.35 18.14
N SER A 65 -1.51 -8.99 17.68
CA SER A 65 -0.26 -9.74 17.85
C SER A 65 -0.41 -11.25 17.59
N PRO A 66 -0.90 -11.66 16.40
CA PRO A 66 -1.09 -13.07 16.06
C PRO A 66 0.21 -13.85 16.20
N VAL A 67 0.11 -15.16 16.46
CA VAL A 67 1.29 -16.03 16.55
C VAL A 67 1.95 -16.22 15.19
N GLU A 68 1.15 -16.24 14.13
CA GLU A 68 1.59 -16.49 12.76
C GLU A 68 0.91 -15.55 11.77
N PHE A 69 1.59 -15.31 10.65
CA PHE A 69 1.03 -14.72 9.44
C PHE A 69 0.83 -15.83 8.41
N ALA A 70 -0.41 -16.04 8.01
CA ALA A 70 -0.80 -17.04 7.01
C ALA A 70 -1.07 -16.36 5.66
N ASN A 71 -0.45 -16.89 4.61
CA ASN A 71 -0.60 -16.43 3.24
C ASN A 71 -0.51 -17.58 2.24
N GLY A 72 -1.67 -18.02 1.73
CA GLY A 72 -1.75 -19.19 0.86
C GLY A 72 -1.24 -20.45 1.56
N ASN A 73 -0.24 -21.10 0.96
CA ASN A 73 0.37 -22.32 1.51
C ASN A 73 1.48 -22.05 2.54
N TYR A 74 1.78 -20.78 2.84
CA TYR A 74 2.85 -20.39 3.75
C TYR A 74 2.24 -19.84 5.04
N SER A 75 2.76 -20.27 6.19
CA SER A 75 2.37 -19.75 7.49
C SER A 75 3.54 -19.80 8.47
N GLY A 76 3.67 -18.80 9.34
CA GLY A 76 4.65 -18.80 10.41
C GLY A 76 4.78 -17.44 11.10
N SER A 77 5.58 -17.38 12.16
CA SER A 77 5.93 -16.11 12.80
C SER A 77 6.72 -15.19 11.85
N VAL A 78 6.66 -13.89 12.11
CA VAL A 78 7.49 -12.89 11.45
C VAL A 78 8.21 -12.10 12.53
N ASP A 79 9.54 -12.20 12.57
CA ASP A 79 10.31 -11.73 13.72
C ASP A 79 10.57 -10.21 13.71
N ILE A 80 10.70 -9.62 12.52
CA ILE A 80 11.00 -8.18 12.35
C ILE A 80 10.19 -7.56 11.21
N ASP A 81 10.00 -6.25 11.31
CA ASP A 81 9.31 -5.43 10.32
C ASP A 81 10.06 -5.40 8.97
N SER A 82 9.36 -5.10 7.88
CA SER A 82 9.99 -4.93 6.57
C SER A 82 10.91 -3.70 6.54
N GLU A 83 11.89 -3.71 5.64
CA GLU A 83 12.72 -2.52 5.38
C GLU A 83 11.88 -1.34 4.92
N MET A 84 10.84 -1.56 4.11
CA MET A 84 9.93 -0.49 3.68
C MET A 84 9.20 0.15 4.86
N LEU A 85 8.67 -0.66 5.79
CA LEU A 85 7.99 -0.16 7.00
C LEU A 85 8.96 0.71 7.81
N THR A 86 10.17 0.19 8.06
CA THR A 86 11.23 0.87 8.80
C THR A 86 11.59 2.20 8.13
N TYR A 87 11.85 2.20 6.82
CA TYR A 87 12.15 3.42 6.07
C TYR A 87 11.04 4.47 6.19
N LEU A 88 9.78 4.08 5.98
CA LEU A 88 8.66 5.03 5.99
C LEU A 88 8.46 5.67 7.37
N ASN A 89 8.65 4.91 8.45
CA ASN A 89 8.34 5.37 9.81
C ASN A 89 9.56 5.92 10.57
N ASP A 90 10.78 5.48 10.24
CA ASP A 90 12.00 5.93 10.93
C ASP A 90 12.78 7.00 10.17
N GLU A 91 12.73 7.00 8.84
CA GLU A 91 13.46 7.97 8.00
C GLU A 91 12.51 8.98 7.35
N TYR A 92 11.57 8.51 6.52
CA TYR A 92 10.67 9.39 5.77
C TYR A 92 9.79 10.23 6.69
N TYR A 93 9.22 9.63 7.75
CA TYR A 93 8.44 10.37 8.75
C TYR A 93 9.21 11.56 9.36
N LYS A 94 10.54 11.44 9.55
CA LYS A 94 11.38 12.54 10.07
C LYS A 94 11.55 13.69 9.07
N SER A 95 11.44 13.40 7.77
CA SER A 95 11.54 14.41 6.70
C SER A 95 10.29 15.28 6.56
N ILE A 96 9.15 14.87 7.13
CA ILE A 96 7.92 15.66 7.12
C ILE A 96 8.09 16.84 8.08
N THR A 97 7.90 18.05 7.59
CA THR A 97 8.11 19.30 8.36
C THR A 97 6.87 20.15 8.49
N ALA A 98 5.92 20.08 7.54
CA ALA A 98 4.67 20.83 7.59
C ALA A 98 3.47 19.90 7.78
N ASN A 99 2.55 20.27 8.68
CA ASN A 99 1.35 19.52 9.07
C ASN A 99 1.61 18.13 9.66
N LYS A 100 2.83 17.87 10.14
CA LYS A 100 3.20 16.58 10.75
C LYS A 100 2.32 16.22 11.96
N ASP A 101 1.91 17.23 12.73
CA ASP A 101 1.00 17.11 13.89
C ASP A 101 -0.40 16.62 13.52
N LYS A 102 -0.75 16.63 12.22
CA LYS A 102 -2.04 16.13 11.74
C LYS A 102 -2.03 14.64 11.42
N ILE A 103 -0.85 14.02 11.30
CA ILE A 103 -0.73 12.58 11.07
C ILE A 103 -1.21 11.84 12.32
N VAL A 104 -2.05 10.84 12.12
CA VAL A 104 -2.52 9.95 13.19
C VAL A 104 -2.17 8.51 12.86
N ASN A 105 -1.98 7.69 13.90
CA ASN A 105 -1.90 6.25 13.70
C ASN A 105 -3.27 5.73 13.26
N HIS A 106 -3.28 4.82 12.30
CA HIS A 106 -4.50 4.15 11.86
C HIS A 106 -4.19 2.73 11.39
N ASP A 107 -5.21 1.91 11.29
CA ASP A 107 -5.11 0.57 10.74
C ASP A 107 -4.87 0.61 9.23
N PHE A 108 -3.89 -0.16 8.79
CA PHE A 108 -3.63 -0.52 7.40
C PHE A 108 -3.89 -2.01 7.20
N SER A 109 -4.60 -2.34 6.12
CA SER A 109 -4.90 -3.71 5.71
C SER A 109 -3.68 -4.33 5.02
N ILE A 110 -3.07 -5.34 5.65
CA ILE A 110 -1.79 -5.97 5.22
C ILE A 110 -1.96 -7.45 4.85
N GLY A 111 -3.20 -7.94 4.82
CA GLY A 111 -3.55 -9.28 4.36
C GLY A 111 -3.34 -9.45 2.85
N SER A 112 -3.33 -10.70 2.40
CA SER A 112 -2.93 -11.03 1.04
C SER A 112 -4.02 -10.82 -0.01
N VAL A 113 -3.57 -10.63 -1.25
CA VAL A 113 -4.42 -10.45 -2.43
C VAL A 113 -4.18 -11.60 -3.41
N THR A 114 -5.27 -12.06 -4.01
CA THR A 114 -5.29 -13.18 -4.96
C THR A 114 -5.27 -12.67 -6.40
N TYR A 115 -4.46 -13.29 -7.25
CA TYR A 115 -4.36 -12.94 -8.67
C TYR A 115 -5.67 -13.25 -9.40
N ASN A 116 -6.04 -12.39 -10.35
CA ASN A 116 -7.27 -12.52 -11.13
C ASN A 116 -8.54 -12.66 -10.26
N ASN A 117 -8.55 -12.07 -9.07
CA ASN A 117 -9.75 -12.01 -8.25
C ASN A 117 -10.83 -11.16 -8.97
N ASN A 118 -12.03 -11.72 -9.10
CA ASN A 118 -13.18 -11.03 -9.69
C ASN A 118 -14.26 -10.65 -8.65
N ASP A 119 -13.91 -10.66 -7.37
CA ASP A 119 -14.73 -10.25 -6.23
C ASP A 119 -13.95 -9.22 -5.40
N LEU A 120 -14.28 -7.94 -5.59
CA LEU A 120 -13.66 -6.83 -4.86
C LEU A 120 -13.95 -6.92 -3.35
N GLN A 121 -15.17 -7.28 -2.96
CA GLN A 121 -15.55 -7.30 -1.53
C GLN A 121 -14.85 -8.45 -0.80
N GLY A 122 -14.74 -9.61 -1.44
CA GLY A 122 -13.93 -10.72 -0.96
C GLY A 122 -12.45 -10.36 -0.88
N GLN A 123 -11.91 -9.63 -1.86
CA GLN A 123 -10.53 -9.13 -1.81
C GLN A 123 -10.29 -8.19 -0.61
N ILE A 124 -11.16 -7.20 -0.41
CA ILE A 124 -11.09 -6.27 0.74
C ILE A 124 -11.17 -7.05 2.06
N THR A 125 -11.99 -8.10 2.13
CA THR A 125 -12.06 -8.97 3.30
C THR A 125 -10.74 -9.71 3.54
N GLY A 126 -10.13 -10.24 2.49
CA GLY A 126 -8.81 -10.88 2.54
C GLY A 126 -7.70 -9.93 2.98
N GLU A 127 -7.66 -8.72 2.43
CA GLU A 127 -6.69 -7.68 2.84
C GLU A 127 -6.86 -7.29 4.31
N ASN A 128 -8.08 -7.35 4.85
CA ASN A 128 -8.37 -7.04 6.25
C ASN A 128 -8.15 -8.22 7.22
N SER A 129 -7.73 -9.39 6.73
CA SER A 129 -7.43 -10.56 7.59
C SER A 129 -6.26 -10.30 8.55
N TYR A 130 -5.33 -9.43 8.15
CA TYR A 130 -4.26 -8.92 9.00
C TYR A 130 -4.22 -7.40 8.89
N LYS A 131 -3.95 -6.74 10.01
CA LYS A 131 -3.83 -5.29 10.08
C LYS A 131 -2.56 -4.88 10.79
N TRP A 132 -2.06 -3.71 10.44
CA TRP A 132 -0.98 -3.03 11.15
C TRP A 132 -1.42 -1.62 11.50
N ASN A 133 -1.21 -1.20 12.74
CA ASN A 133 -1.56 0.15 13.20
C ASN A 133 -0.31 1.02 13.27
N GLY A 134 -0.27 2.11 12.51
CA GLY A 134 0.88 3.00 12.48
C GLY A 134 0.66 4.27 11.65
N SER A 135 1.73 5.04 11.46
CA SER A 135 1.63 6.40 10.90
C SER A 135 1.65 6.44 9.37
N ILE A 136 2.66 5.80 8.76
CA ILE A 136 2.88 5.83 7.31
C ILE A 136 2.99 4.41 6.78
N GLY A 137 2.19 4.13 5.75
CA GLY A 137 2.22 2.89 4.99
C GLY A 137 2.18 3.14 3.49
N LEU A 138 1.69 2.15 2.77
CA LEU A 138 1.38 2.21 1.34
C LEU A 138 -0.12 1.95 1.16
N ILE A 139 -0.64 2.17 -0.05
CA ILE A 139 -2.01 1.76 -0.36
C ILE A 139 -2.12 0.24 -0.49
N SER A 140 -3.30 -0.29 -0.25
CA SER A 140 -3.67 -1.65 -0.64
C SER A 140 -3.90 -1.76 -2.15
N ALA A 141 -3.97 -2.98 -2.68
CA ALA A 141 -4.33 -3.21 -4.07
C ALA A 141 -5.78 -2.78 -4.35
N SER A 142 -6.69 -2.97 -3.38
CA SER A 142 -8.08 -2.53 -3.54
C SER A 142 -8.23 -1.01 -3.57
N ASP A 143 -7.41 -0.26 -2.83
CA ASP A 143 -7.38 1.21 -2.95
C ASP A 143 -7.10 1.65 -4.41
N TYR A 144 -6.17 0.96 -5.09
CA TYR A 144 -5.85 1.24 -6.49
C TYR A 144 -7.01 0.91 -7.43
N LEU A 145 -7.73 -0.20 -7.19
CA LEU A 145 -8.91 -0.58 -7.98
C LEU A 145 -10.06 0.42 -7.78
N MET A 146 -10.33 0.82 -6.53
CA MET A 146 -11.38 1.77 -6.18
C MET A 146 -11.08 3.21 -6.64
N ALA A 147 -9.84 3.50 -7.01
CA ALA A 147 -9.48 4.77 -7.66
C ALA A 147 -9.97 4.88 -9.10
N ASN A 148 -10.57 3.82 -9.65
CA ASN A 148 -11.14 3.83 -10.99
C ASN A 148 -12.57 4.41 -10.98
N SER A 149 -12.83 5.39 -11.86
CA SER A 149 -14.19 5.92 -12.01
C SER A 149 -15.12 5.00 -12.81
N ASP A 150 -14.57 4.06 -13.57
CA ASP A 150 -15.30 3.01 -14.29
C ASP A 150 -15.23 1.69 -13.52
N MET A 151 -15.97 1.59 -12.42
CA MET A 151 -15.97 0.40 -11.57
C MET A 151 -16.61 -0.83 -12.24
N GLU A 152 -17.45 -0.63 -13.26
CA GLU A 152 -18.04 -1.74 -14.01
C GLU A 152 -16.97 -2.48 -14.82
N THR A 153 -16.10 -1.74 -15.51
CA THR A 153 -15.02 -2.31 -16.33
C THR A 153 -13.75 -2.60 -15.54
N CYS A 154 -13.50 -1.90 -14.43
CA CYS A 154 -12.20 -1.86 -13.78
C CYS A 154 -12.22 -2.13 -12.27
N GLY A 155 -13.38 -2.46 -11.71
CA GLY A 155 -13.56 -2.56 -10.25
C GLY A 155 -12.94 -3.79 -9.59
N THR A 156 -12.45 -4.77 -10.35
CA THR A 156 -11.83 -5.98 -9.79
C THR A 156 -10.44 -6.18 -10.35
N HIS A 157 -9.62 -6.97 -9.67
CA HIS A 157 -8.29 -7.31 -10.18
C HIS A 157 -8.37 -7.96 -11.57
N SER A 158 -9.31 -8.89 -11.78
CA SER A 158 -9.50 -9.57 -13.06
C SER A 158 -9.88 -8.61 -14.17
N THR A 159 -10.86 -7.73 -13.94
CA THR A 159 -11.37 -6.84 -14.99
C THR A 159 -10.40 -5.69 -15.27
N ASN A 160 -9.82 -5.08 -14.23
CA ASN A 160 -8.79 -4.05 -14.37
C ASN A 160 -7.60 -4.53 -15.20
N ASN A 161 -7.08 -5.74 -14.93
CA ASN A 161 -5.94 -6.25 -15.66
C ASN A 161 -6.29 -6.66 -17.09
N SER A 162 -7.50 -7.18 -17.32
CA SER A 162 -7.96 -7.57 -18.66
C SER A 162 -8.23 -6.36 -19.55
N ALA A 163 -8.75 -5.27 -18.97
CA ALA A 163 -9.09 -4.03 -19.66
C ALA A 163 -8.12 -2.87 -19.35
N TYR A 164 -6.87 -3.17 -19.02
CA TYR A 164 -5.91 -2.19 -18.46
C TYR A 164 -5.71 -0.94 -19.34
N THR A 165 -5.85 -1.07 -20.66
CA THR A 165 -5.74 0.05 -21.60
C THR A 165 -6.86 1.07 -21.42
N THR A 166 -8.07 0.63 -21.07
CA THR A 166 -9.21 1.46 -20.66
C THR A 166 -9.01 1.94 -19.23
N CYS A 167 -8.76 1.00 -18.31
CA CYS A 167 -8.76 1.26 -16.87
C CYS A 167 -7.72 2.28 -16.42
N ARG A 168 -6.55 2.31 -17.05
CA ARG A 168 -5.52 3.30 -16.72
C ARG A 168 -5.92 4.75 -17.02
N ASN A 169 -6.87 4.96 -17.95
CA ASN A 169 -7.33 6.31 -18.32
C ASN A 169 -8.41 6.85 -17.37
N THR A 170 -9.05 5.96 -16.61
CA THR A 170 -10.11 6.27 -15.64
C THR A 170 -9.65 6.08 -14.19
N ASN A 171 -8.41 5.66 -13.97
CA ASN A 171 -7.80 5.52 -12.66
C ASN A 171 -6.96 6.76 -12.32
N TRP A 172 -7.39 7.55 -11.34
CA TRP A 172 -6.66 8.76 -10.97
C TRP A 172 -5.33 8.49 -10.25
N MET A 173 -5.11 7.26 -9.75
CA MET A 173 -3.85 6.86 -9.13
C MET A 173 -2.81 6.37 -10.15
N TYR A 174 -3.17 6.16 -11.42
CA TYR A 174 -2.23 5.72 -12.45
C TYR A 174 -1.16 6.79 -12.74
N ILE A 175 0.10 6.34 -12.75
CA ILE A 175 1.27 7.16 -13.11
C ILE A 175 1.97 6.48 -14.27
N SER A 176 1.93 7.12 -15.45
CA SER A 176 2.53 6.57 -16.66
C SER A 176 4.04 6.34 -16.51
N GLY A 177 4.53 5.21 -17.03
CA GLY A 177 5.96 4.89 -17.06
C GLY A 177 6.57 4.51 -15.71
N THR A 178 5.76 4.43 -14.64
CA THR A 178 6.25 4.16 -13.28
C THR A 178 5.62 2.90 -12.70
N THR A 179 6.44 2.01 -12.14
CA THR A 179 5.98 0.88 -11.33
C THR A 179 6.28 1.16 -9.87
N TRP A 180 5.29 1.02 -8.99
CA TRP A 180 5.43 1.36 -7.57
C TRP A 180 4.68 0.40 -6.66
N TRP A 181 5.25 0.22 -5.46
CA TRP A 181 4.79 -0.78 -4.50
C TRP A 181 3.40 -0.45 -3.93
N THR A 182 2.61 -1.50 -3.74
CA THR A 182 1.47 -1.48 -2.80
C THR A 182 1.88 -2.16 -1.51
N LEU A 183 1.00 -2.12 -0.52
CA LEU A 183 1.12 -2.81 0.76
C LEU A 183 0.82 -4.31 0.66
N SER A 184 0.12 -4.74 -0.40
CA SER A 184 -0.54 -6.04 -0.46
C SER A 184 0.44 -7.17 -0.85
N PRO A 185 0.60 -8.22 -0.02
CA PRO A 185 1.32 -9.43 -0.41
C PRO A 185 0.53 -10.27 -1.42
N TYR A 186 1.23 -10.93 -2.33
CA TYR A 186 0.62 -11.92 -3.22
C TYR A 186 0.41 -13.26 -2.51
N THR A 187 -0.77 -13.86 -2.72
CA THR A 187 -1.17 -15.12 -2.07
C THR A 187 -0.36 -16.34 -2.48
N GLY A 188 0.16 -16.38 -3.72
CA GLY A 188 0.82 -17.57 -4.25
C GLY A 188 2.26 -17.78 -3.80
N TYR A 189 2.95 -16.73 -3.34
CA TYR A 189 4.39 -16.78 -3.05
C TYR A 189 4.77 -15.79 -1.95
N SER A 190 5.52 -16.27 -0.95
CA SER A 190 6.02 -15.51 0.21
C SER A 190 6.96 -14.35 -0.11
N TYR A 191 7.37 -14.21 -1.37
CA TYR A 191 8.35 -13.22 -1.82
C TYR A 191 7.80 -12.21 -2.83
N LEU A 192 6.55 -12.34 -3.24
CA LEU A 192 5.93 -11.46 -4.23
C LEU A 192 5.01 -10.43 -3.58
N VAL A 193 5.22 -9.18 -3.93
CA VAL A 193 4.44 -8.01 -3.48
C VAL A 193 3.71 -7.42 -4.67
N TRP A 194 2.45 -7.03 -4.49
CA TRP A 194 1.68 -6.34 -5.53
C TRP A 194 2.22 -4.93 -5.79
N ASN A 195 2.20 -4.51 -7.05
CA ASN A 195 2.57 -3.19 -7.50
C ASN A 195 1.57 -2.70 -8.55
N ALA A 196 1.38 -1.38 -8.59
CA ALA A 196 0.77 -0.74 -9.74
C ALA A 196 1.83 -0.64 -10.84
N ASN A 197 1.59 -1.33 -11.96
CA ASN A 197 2.54 -1.42 -13.06
C ASN A 197 2.53 -0.15 -13.92
N LEU A 198 3.65 0.12 -14.60
CA LEU A 198 3.78 1.20 -15.59
C LEU A 198 2.73 1.20 -16.70
N GLY A 199 2.07 0.06 -16.93
CA GLY A 199 0.96 -0.08 -17.89
C GLY A 199 -0.43 0.23 -17.31
N GLY A 200 -0.57 0.34 -15.99
CA GLY A 200 -1.82 0.63 -15.26
C GLY A 200 -2.59 -0.59 -14.75
N TYR A 201 -2.07 -1.80 -14.92
CA TYR A 201 -2.60 -3.01 -14.29
C TYR A 201 -1.88 -3.30 -12.97
N LEU A 202 -2.48 -4.14 -12.12
CA LEU A 202 -1.82 -4.66 -10.92
C LEU A 202 -0.92 -5.83 -11.31
N SER A 203 0.37 -5.73 -11.02
CA SER A 203 1.35 -6.79 -11.23
C SER A 203 1.98 -7.15 -9.89
N TYR A 204 2.85 -8.14 -9.85
CA TYR A 204 3.67 -8.44 -8.71
C TYR A 204 5.14 -8.52 -9.10
N ASP A 205 6.01 -8.33 -8.12
CA ASP A 205 7.46 -8.46 -8.26
C ASP A 205 8.06 -9.01 -6.97
N GLY A 206 9.27 -9.57 -7.08
CA GLY A 206 10.05 -9.97 -5.91
C GLY A 206 10.31 -8.76 -5.00
N ALA A 207 10.07 -8.91 -3.69
CA ALA A 207 10.21 -7.84 -2.71
C ALA A 207 11.59 -7.15 -2.72
N ARG A 208 12.65 -7.87 -3.13
CA ARG A 208 14.02 -7.34 -3.25
C ARG A 208 14.21 -6.32 -4.37
N TYR A 209 13.31 -6.24 -5.34
CA TYR A 209 13.50 -5.36 -6.49
C TYR A 209 13.17 -3.92 -6.12
N SER A 210 13.95 -2.97 -6.62
CA SER A 210 13.61 -1.56 -6.40
C SER A 210 12.41 -1.14 -7.27
N ARG A 211 11.39 -0.57 -6.63
CA ARG A 211 10.23 0.06 -7.28
C ARG A 211 9.98 1.44 -6.68
N GLY A 212 9.14 2.23 -7.33
CA GLY A 212 8.70 3.51 -6.79
C GLY A 212 7.99 3.33 -5.45
N VAL A 213 8.11 4.33 -4.59
CA VAL A 213 7.47 4.36 -3.28
C VAL A 213 6.49 5.52 -3.26
N ARG A 214 5.23 5.27 -2.90
CA ARG A 214 4.19 6.29 -2.83
C ARG A 214 3.53 6.27 -1.44
N PRO A 215 4.02 7.08 -0.50
CA PRO A 215 3.55 7.04 0.89
C PRO A 215 2.05 7.34 0.99
N ALA A 216 1.37 6.54 1.81
CA ALA A 216 -0.01 6.75 2.24
C ALA A 216 -0.06 6.92 3.75
N LEU A 217 -0.91 7.82 4.24
CA LEU A 217 -1.05 8.08 5.68
C LEU A 217 -2.46 8.58 6.01
N TYR A 218 -2.78 8.61 7.29
CA TYR A 218 -4.06 9.11 7.78
C TYR A 218 -3.88 10.45 8.49
N LEU A 219 -4.81 11.36 8.25
CA LEU A 219 -4.91 12.61 8.97
C LEU A 219 -6.10 12.60 9.93
N THR A 220 -5.96 13.36 11.02
CA THR A 220 -7.01 13.57 12.02
C THR A 220 -8.37 13.96 11.41
N SER A 221 -9.47 13.67 12.11
CA SER A 221 -10.83 14.03 11.70
C SER A 221 -11.17 15.50 11.89
N SER A 222 -10.41 16.22 12.73
CA SER A 222 -10.64 17.64 13.07
C SER A 222 -10.04 18.63 12.06
N LEU A 223 -9.82 18.20 10.81
CA LEU A 223 -9.24 19.06 9.79
C LEU A 223 -10.26 20.07 9.27
N THR A 224 -9.79 21.31 9.10
CA THR A 224 -10.47 22.26 8.22
C THR A 224 -9.84 22.15 6.84
N LEU A 225 -10.66 21.83 5.83
CA LEU A 225 -10.24 21.76 4.44
C LEU A 225 -10.80 22.96 3.67
N SER A 226 -9.94 23.66 2.93
CA SER A 226 -10.36 24.68 1.96
C SER A 226 -9.85 24.33 0.57
N GLY A 227 -10.42 24.93 -0.47
CA GLY A 227 -10.15 24.58 -1.88
C GLY A 227 -11.11 23.50 -2.40
N SER A 228 -11.16 23.33 -3.72
CA SER A 228 -12.08 22.41 -4.40
C SER A 228 -11.57 20.98 -4.54
N GLY A 229 -10.28 20.74 -4.26
CA GLY A 229 -9.65 19.43 -4.41
C GLY A 229 -9.22 19.10 -5.84
N THR A 230 -9.26 20.07 -6.76
CA THR A 230 -8.72 19.91 -8.11
C THR A 230 -7.21 20.11 -8.13
N GLU A 231 -6.53 19.70 -9.20
CA GLU A 231 -5.07 19.88 -9.32
C GLU A 231 -4.67 21.37 -9.26
N ASN A 232 -5.50 22.25 -9.83
CA ASN A 232 -5.27 23.70 -9.84
C ASN A 232 -5.78 24.41 -8.57
N ASP A 233 -6.56 23.72 -7.73
CA ASP A 233 -7.09 24.23 -6.46
C ASP A 233 -7.20 23.09 -5.44
N PRO A 234 -6.05 22.57 -4.97
CA PRO A 234 -5.99 21.40 -4.10
C PRO A 234 -6.46 21.72 -2.69
N PHE A 235 -6.95 20.71 -1.96
CA PHE A 235 -7.33 20.91 -0.56
C PHE A 235 -6.16 21.43 0.26
N ILE A 236 -6.34 22.56 0.95
CA ILE A 236 -5.38 23.13 1.88
C ILE A 236 -5.81 22.75 3.29
N ILE A 237 -4.85 22.23 4.07
CA ILE A 237 -5.04 21.91 5.48
C ILE A 237 -4.86 23.21 6.28
N GLY A 238 -5.93 23.63 6.96
CA GLY A 238 -5.95 24.77 7.89
C GLY A 238 -5.72 24.38 9.35
#